data_AF-A0A7J7MI73-F1
#
_entry.id   AF-A0A7J7MI73-F1
#
_cell.length_a   1.000
_cell.length_b   1.000
_cell.length_c   1.000
_cell.angle_alpha   90.00
_cell.angle_beta   90.00
_cell.angle_gamma   90.00
#
_symmetry.space_group_name_H-M   'P 1'
#
loop_
_entity.id
_entity.type
_entity.pdbx_description
1 polymer ?
#
loop_
_entity_poly.entity_id
_entity_poly.type
_entity_poly.pdbx_seq_one_letter_code
_entity_poly.pdbx_strand_id
1 'polypeptide(L)'
;MDDVTDVRVELVYKKVNKAAKRSCPGISYSLQVLHLTLARLLHGFEMTTPLDMPVDMTPHNAGIAMSKATPLDVIFTPRLPSKLYE
;
A
#
# COMPACT_ATOMS: atom_id res chain seq x y z
N MET A 1 4.67 -7.67 -21.43
CA MET A 1 4.23 -7.76 -20.03
C MET A 1 4.56 -6.46 -19.30
N ASP A 2 3.79 -5.36 -19.34
CA ASP A 2 2.63 -5.00 -20.15
C ASP A 2 2.59 -3.47 -20.24
N ASP A 3 2.62 -2.94 -21.46
CA ASP A 3 2.36 -1.52 -21.81
C ASP A 3 1.07 -0.98 -21.16
N VAL A 4 0.11 -1.88 -20.90
CA VAL A 4 -1.13 -1.61 -20.18
C VAL A 4 -0.93 -1.29 -18.69
N THR A 5 0.08 -1.86 -18.02
CA THR A 5 0.42 -1.49 -16.64
C THR A 5 1.10 -0.13 -16.56
N ASP A 6 1.96 0.21 -17.52
CA ASP A 6 2.60 1.52 -17.60
C ASP A 6 1.57 2.63 -17.84
N VAL A 7 0.69 2.46 -18.84
CA VAL A 7 -0.40 3.41 -19.12
C VAL A 7 -1.38 3.53 -17.94
N ARG A 8 -1.68 2.44 -17.22
CA ARG A 8 -2.52 2.48 -16.00
C ARG A 8 -1.81 3.19 -14.84
N VAL A 9 -0.52 2.94 -14.65
CA VAL A 9 0.29 3.61 -13.62
C VAL A 9 0.39 5.10 -13.93
N GLU A 10 0.60 5.48 -15.19
CA GLU A 10 0.68 6.88 -15.63
C GLU A 10 -0.67 7.61 -15.47
N LEU A 11 -1.79 6.96 -15.80
CA LEU A 11 -3.14 7.52 -15.58
C LEU A 11 -3.46 7.70 -14.08
N VAL A 12 -3.09 6.74 -13.24
CA VAL A 12 -3.24 6.85 -11.78
C VAL A 12 -2.36 7.97 -11.23
N TYR A 13 -1.11 8.06 -11.69
CA TYR A 13 -0.15 9.09 -11.30
C TYR A 13 -0.65 10.50 -11.65
N LYS A 14 -1.24 10.67 -12.84
CA LYS A 14 -1.85 11.94 -13.28
C LYS A 14 -3.13 12.28 -12.52
N LYS A 15 -3.88 11.29 -12.04
CA LYS A 15 -5.11 11.49 -11.24
C LYS A 15 -4.82 11.86 -9.78
N VAL A 16 -3.71 11.35 -9.21
CA VAL A 16 -3.20 11.74 -7.89
C VAL A 16 -2.54 13.13 -7.96
N ASN A 17 -1.81 13.44 -9.03
CA ASN A 17 -1.18 14.74 -9.25
C ASN A 17 -2.09 15.72 -10.02
N LYS A 18 -3.16 16.23 -9.38
CA LYS A 18 -3.95 17.32 -9.97
C LYS A 18 -3.17 18.64 -9.96
N ALA A 19 -2.89 19.15 -11.16
CA ALA A 19 -2.47 20.51 -11.51
C ALA A 19 -1.63 21.27 -10.45
N ALA A 20 -0.31 21.10 -10.54
CA ALA A 20 0.88 21.89 -10.13
C ALA A 20 0.83 22.98 -9.02
N LYS A 21 -0.31 23.59 -8.67
CA LYS A 21 -0.42 24.63 -7.62
C LYS A 21 -1.01 24.14 -6.30
N ARG A 22 -1.68 22.98 -6.27
CA ARG A 22 -2.23 22.35 -5.05
C ARG A 22 -1.81 20.89 -4.87
N SER A 23 -0.83 20.42 -5.64
CA SER A 23 -0.26 19.08 -5.47
C SER A 23 0.52 19.02 -4.15
N CYS A 24 0.35 17.96 -3.38
CA CYS A 24 1.19 17.72 -2.21
C CYS A 24 2.64 17.53 -2.68
N PRO A 25 3.61 18.34 -2.22
CA PRO A 25 4.99 18.27 -2.69
C PRO A 25 5.66 16.93 -2.32
N GLY A 26 5.08 16.19 -1.37
CA GLY A 26 5.54 14.87 -0.95
C GLY A 26 5.07 13.69 -1.79
N ILE A 27 4.20 13.86 -2.79
CA ILE A 27 3.60 12.73 -3.53
C ILE A 27 4.66 11.88 -4.24
N SER A 28 5.59 12.50 -4.96
CA SER A 28 6.61 11.76 -5.72
C SER A 28 7.51 10.94 -4.79
N TYR A 29 7.89 11.54 -3.65
CA TYR A 29 8.73 10.86 -2.66
C TYR A 29 7.97 9.76 -1.94
N SER A 30 6.73 10.02 -1.51
CA SER A 30 5.91 9.03 -0.81
C SER A 30 5.63 7.81 -1.67
N LEU A 31 5.46 7.98 -2.99
CA LEU A 31 5.30 6.86 -3.92
C LEU A 31 6.56 5.99 -3.99
N GLN A 32 7.76 6.59 -4.05
CA GLN A 32 9.01 5.81 -4.03
C GLN A 32 9.18 5.03 -2.73
N VAL A 33 8.93 5.68 -1.59
CA VAL A 33 8.96 5.03 -0.27
C VAL A 33 7.91 3.91 -0.20
N LEU A 34 6.69 4.15 -0.68
CA LEU A 34 5.61 3.17 -0.67
C LEU A 34 5.96 1.93 -1.51
N HIS A 35 6.51 2.11 -2.72
CA HIS A 35 6.98 0.97 -3.53
C HIS A 35 8.03 0.14 -2.80
N LEU A 36 9.03 0.79 -2.21
CA LEU A 36 10.09 0.09 -1.49
C LEU A 36 9.56 -0.63 -0.24
N THR A 37 8.70 0.03 0.53
CA THR A 37 8.09 -0.54 1.74
C THR A 37 7.21 -1.73 1.37
N LEU A 38 6.35 -1.62 0.36
CA LEU A 38 5.51 -2.73 -0.09
C LEU A 38 6.35 -3.89 -0.63
N ALA A 39 7.37 -3.62 -1.43
CA ALA A 39 8.26 -4.66 -1.93
C ALA A 39 8.95 -5.41 -0.79
N ARG A 40 9.48 -4.69 0.21
CA ARG A 40 10.13 -5.30 1.38
C ARG A 40 9.16 -6.12 2.21
N LEU A 41 7.96 -5.60 2.47
CA LEU A 41 6.95 -6.30 3.26
C LEU A 41 6.45 -7.57 2.57
N LEU A 42 6.11 -7.50 1.28
CA LEU A 42 5.62 -8.66 0.51
C LEU A 42 6.71 -9.71 0.27
N HIS A 43 7.96 -9.27 0.15
CA HIS A 43 9.07 -10.19 -0.02
C HIS A 43 9.48 -10.87 1.29
N GLY A 44 9.54 -10.10 2.39
CA GLY A 44 9.99 -10.60 3.69
C GLY A 44 8.95 -11.32 4.52
N PHE A 45 7.67 -10.99 4.35
CA PHE A 45 6.60 -11.48 5.20
C PHE A 45 5.46 -12.08 4.39
N GLU A 46 4.91 -13.16 4.91
CA GLU A 46 3.60 -13.65 4.54
C GLU A 46 2.56 -13.02 5.48
N MET A 47 1.51 -12.46 4.88
CA MET A 47 0.46 -11.74 5.60
C MET A 47 -0.81 -12.56 5.54
N THR A 48 -1.36 -12.91 6.69
CA THR A 48 -2.60 -13.69 6.80
C THR A 48 -3.57 -12.99 7.73
N THR A 49 -4.88 -13.15 7.50
CA THR A 49 -5.90 -12.72 8.44
C THR A 49 -6.09 -13.80 9.50
N PRO A 50 -6.43 -13.43 10.75
CA PRO A 50 -6.81 -14.42 11.73
C PRO A 50 -8.03 -15.20 11.21
N LEU A 51 -7.87 -16.52 11.09
CA LEU A 51 -8.90 -17.46 10.63
C LEU A 51 -9.36 -17.29 9.17
N ASP A 52 -8.55 -16.66 8.31
CA ASP A 52 -8.92 -16.39 6.89
C ASP A 52 -10.25 -15.62 6.76
N MET A 53 -10.56 -14.81 7.78
CA MET A 53 -11.82 -14.08 7.86
C MET A 53 -11.87 -12.97 6.81
N PRO A 54 -13.07 -12.68 6.24
CA PRO A 54 -13.23 -11.61 5.27
C PRO A 54 -12.91 -10.26 5.90
N VAL A 55 -12.08 -9.48 5.22
CA VAL A 55 -11.72 -8.13 5.65
C VAL A 55 -12.81 -7.15 5.23
N ASP A 56 -13.49 -6.57 6.20
CA ASP A 56 -14.42 -5.46 5.96
C ASP A 56 -13.65 -4.18 5.57
N MET A 57 -13.62 -3.87 4.29
CA MET A 57 -12.98 -2.67 3.73
C MET A 57 -13.91 -1.45 3.68
N THR A 58 -15.05 -1.48 4.39
CA THR A 58 -15.93 -0.32 4.43
C THR A 58 -15.22 0.88 5.09
N PRO A 59 -15.25 2.05 4.44
CA PRO A 59 -14.59 3.24 4.98
C PRO A 59 -15.39 3.79 6.16
N HIS A 60 -14.71 4.04 7.29
CA HIS A 60 -15.34 4.68 8.44
C HIS A 60 -15.66 6.16 8.19
N ASN A 61 -14.79 6.82 7.42
CA ASN A 61 -14.88 8.24 7.13
C ASN A 61 -14.61 8.51 5.64
N ALA A 62 -15.22 9.57 5.10
CA ALA A 62 -14.91 10.12 3.79
C ALA A 62 -14.09 11.41 4.00
N GLY A 63 -12.79 11.25 4.25
CA GLY A 63 -11.87 12.36 4.51
C GLY A 63 -10.47 12.12 3.93
N ILE A 64 -9.51 12.98 4.29
CA ILE A 64 -8.11 12.90 3.81
C ILE A 64 -7.42 11.61 4.29
N ALA A 65 -7.81 11.10 5.47
CA ALA A 65 -7.32 9.84 6.02
C ALA A 65 -8.50 8.87 6.23
N MET A 66 -8.75 8.03 5.23
CA MET A 66 -9.77 6.99 5.30
C MET A 66 -9.29 5.87 6.21
N SER A 67 -9.76 5.84 7.46
CA SER A 67 -9.53 4.73 8.38
C SER A 67 -10.57 3.63 8.12
N LYS A 68 -10.18 2.37 8.35
CA LYS A 68 -11.11 1.23 8.33
C LYS A 68 -12.15 1.39 9.44
N ALA A 69 -13.39 0.94 9.19
CA ALA A 69 -14.49 0.97 10.17
C ALA A 69 -14.22 0.10 11.40
N THR A 70 -13.58 -1.04 11.19
CA THR A 70 -13.14 -1.95 12.25
C THR A 70 -11.61 -2.02 12.26
N PRO A 71 -10.95 -2.17 13.43
CA PRO A 71 -9.52 -2.47 13.47
C PRO A 71 -9.18 -3.65 12.54
N LEU A 72 -8.04 -3.58 11.84
CA LEU A 72 -7.59 -4.66 10.98
C LEU A 72 -6.57 -5.51 11.73
N ASP A 73 -6.95 -6.74 12.06
CA ASP A 73 -6.03 -7.72 12.61
C ASP A 73 -5.35 -8.47 11.47
N VAL A 74 -4.01 -8.38 11.42
CA VAL A 74 -3.16 -9.05 10.42
C VAL A 74 -2.02 -9.75 11.14
N ILE A 75 -1.75 -10.99 10.75
CA ILE A 75 -0.63 -11.78 11.23
C ILE A 75 0.50 -11.69 10.19
N PHE A 76 1.68 -11.26 10.64
CA PHE A 76 2.90 -11.23 9.81
C PHE A 76 3.82 -12.38 10.19
N THR A 77 4.07 -13.29 9.27
CA THR A 77 5.01 -14.40 9.45
C THR A 77 6.23 -14.19 8.54
N PRO A 78 7.46 -14.11 9.08
CA PRO A 78 8.65 -13.93 8.25
C PRO A 78 8.87 -15.16 7.37
N ARG A 79 9.20 -14.94 6.10
CA ARG A 79 9.48 -16.02 5.13
C ARG A 79 10.85 -16.65 5.31
N LEU A 80 11.76 -15.90 5.91
CA LEU A 80 13.15 -16.30 6.09
C LEU A 80 13.47 -16.42 7.60
N PRO A 81 14.36 -17.34 8.00
CA PRO A 81 14.80 -17.44 9.39
C PRO A 81 15.31 -16.10 9.92
N SER A 82 15.00 -15.78 11.17
CA SER A 82 15.33 -14.50 11.82
C SER A 82 16.82 -14.14 11.76
N LYS A 83 17.71 -15.14 11.73
CA LYS A 83 19.17 -14.96 11.58
C LYS A 83 19.60 -14.25 10.29
N LEU A 84 18.75 -14.19 9.27
CA LEU A 84 19.05 -13.55 7.99
C LEU A 84 18.55 -12.10 7.91
N TYR A 85 17.99 -11.58 9.00
CA TYR A 85 17.56 -10.18 9.16
C TYR A 85 18.36 -9.41 10.22
N GLU A 86 19.50 -9.94 10.68
CA GLU A 86 20.46 -9.22 11.55
C GLU A 86 21.08 -8.00 10.85
#